data_AF-A0A5C7WXP1-F1
#
_entry.id   AF-A0A5C7WXP1-F1
#
_cell.length_a   1.000
_cell.length_b   1.000
_cell.length_c   1.000
_cell.angle_alpha   90.00
_cell.angle_beta   90.00
_cell.angle_gamma   90.00
#
_symmetry.space_group_name_H-M   'P 1'
#
loop_
_entity.id
_entity.type
_entity.pdbx_description
1 polymer ?
#
loop_
_entity_poly.entity_id
_entity_poly.type
_entity_poly.pdbx_seq_one_letter_code
_entity_poly.pdbx_strand_id
1 'polypeptide(L)'
;MRSHRIRAVAALLSALTMTGFAPGSLPRAAALPGDQMVFMVLSAGGMAPSVVYAMQSPSLAIYGDGRVLTTVPGPALQPVPARYELARIEPDTVRQFIAEARSGGLLDGNTDFGAPRMTDLPTTTVLVHGDGEPAQVRVYALDRQFEAGLTPAQRDARDRLRSLIEKASGLPAGAVRQPYSPDRVAVYEPLPGRHEDPGSVVWPGPPPPDFLAPSANRRFLSCGELTGTAAVTVYRAALENPGAGWLVEGTTRVLAVNPLPWKGCG
;
A
#
# COMPACT_ATOMS: atom_id res chain seq x y z
N MET A 1 -0.28 81.12 -63.71
CA MET A 1 -0.79 81.70 -62.46
C MET A 1 -1.37 80.57 -61.61
N ARG A 2 -0.93 80.47 -60.34
CA ARG A 2 -1.63 79.97 -59.12
C ARG A 2 -2.94 79.19 -59.34
N SER A 3 -3.25 78.07 -58.67
CA SER A 3 -2.77 77.48 -57.42
C SER A 3 -3.46 76.12 -57.21
N HIS A 4 -2.78 75.24 -56.48
CA HIS A 4 -3.20 73.91 -56.00
C HIS A 4 -4.60 73.81 -55.37
N ARG A 5 -5.24 72.65 -55.55
CA ARG A 5 -5.98 71.96 -54.48
C ARG A 5 -5.64 70.47 -54.50
N ILE A 6 -4.86 70.07 -53.49
CA ILE A 6 -4.46 68.71 -53.15
C ILE A 6 -5.66 68.02 -52.49
N ARG A 7 -6.08 66.86 -52.98
CA ARG A 7 -7.01 65.96 -52.28
C ARG A 7 -6.19 64.98 -51.44
N ALA A 8 -6.34 65.06 -50.13
CA ALA A 8 -5.78 64.10 -49.18
C ALA A 8 -6.59 62.78 -49.24
N VAL A 9 -5.89 61.67 -49.44
CA VAL A 9 -6.41 60.31 -49.28
C VAL A 9 -6.09 59.90 -47.84
N ALA A 10 -7.12 59.60 -47.05
CA ALA A 10 -6.97 59.02 -45.72
C ALA A 10 -6.72 57.51 -45.86
N ALA A 11 -5.52 57.04 -45.52
CA ALA A 11 -5.22 55.63 -45.34
C ALA A 11 -5.42 55.26 -43.87
N LEU A 12 -6.35 54.34 -43.59
CA LEU A 12 -6.47 53.70 -42.28
C LEU A 12 -5.32 52.69 -42.12
N LEU A 13 -4.43 52.93 -41.16
CA LEU A 13 -3.52 51.91 -40.62
C LEU A 13 -4.25 51.10 -39.56
N SER A 14 -4.54 49.84 -39.86
CA SER A 14 -4.99 48.85 -38.88
C SER A 14 -3.78 48.35 -38.08
N ALA A 15 -3.73 48.68 -36.79
CA ALA A 15 -2.74 48.15 -35.86
C ALA A 15 -3.08 46.69 -35.51
N LEU A 16 -2.20 45.76 -35.91
CA LEU A 16 -2.27 44.35 -35.53
C LEU A 16 -1.65 44.19 -34.14
N THR A 17 -2.48 44.15 -33.09
CA THR A 17 -2.02 43.80 -31.74
C THR A 17 -1.77 42.30 -31.66
N MET A 18 -0.51 41.88 -31.71
CA MET A 18 -0.13 40.52 -31.34
C MET A 18 -0.30 40.33 -29.83
N THR A 19 -1.41 39.73 -29.43
CA THR A 19 -1.59 39.16 -28.09
C THR A 19 -0.67 37.96 -27.95
N GLY A 20 0.41 38.11 -27.18
CA GLY A 20 1.28 37.01 -26.78
C GLY A 20 0.50 35.99 -25.94
N PHE A 21 0.39 34.77 -26.45
CA PHE A 21 0.00 33.62 -25.64
C PHE A 21 1.16 33.30 -24.69
N ALA A 22 0.99 33.61 -23.41
CA ALA A 22 1.80 32.98 -22.38
C ALA A 22 1.53 31.47 -22.45
N PRO A 23 2.56 30.60 -22.43
CA PRO A 23 2.34 29.16 -22.35
C PRO A 23 1.58 28.86 -21.06
N GLY A 24 0.31 28.47 -21.21
CA GLY A 24 -0.53 28.10 -20.08
C GLY A 24 0.13 26.97 -19.32
N SER A 25 0.45 27.21 -18.05
CA SER A 25 0.86 26.16 -17.13
C SER A 25 -0.25 25.12 -17.12
N LEU A 26 0.06 23.89 -17.57
CA LEU A 26 -0.87 22.78 -17.47
C LEU A 26 -1.34 22.67 -16.02
N PRO A 27 -2.65 22.45 -15.77
CA PRO A 27 -3.14 22.30 -14.41
C PRO A 27 -2.36 21.17 -13.72
N ARG A 28 -1.69 21.52 -12.64
CA ARG A 28 -0.97 20.55 -11.81
C ARG A 28 -2.01 19.60 -11.23
N ALA A 29 -1.83 18.30 -11.45
CA ALA A 29 -2.65 17.28 -10.81
C ALA A 29 -2.70 17.52 -9.29
N ALA A 30 -3.88 17.28 -8.70
CA ALA A 30 -4.13 17.58 -7.30
C ALA A 30 -3.13 16.86 -6.39
N ALA A 31 -2.87 17.45 -5.21
CA ALA A 31 -2.06 16.81 -4.20
C ALA A 31 -2.82 15.60 -3.61
N LEU A 32 -2.10 14.50 -3.40
CA LEU A 32 -2.67 13.31 -2.76
C LEU A 32 -2.82 13.55 -1.25
N PRO A 33 -3.90 13.06 -0.61
CA PRO A 33 -4.03 13.12 0.84
C PRO A 33 -2.87 12.42 1.56
N GLY A 34 -2.30 13.07 2.58
CA GLY A 34 -1.04 12.64 3.19
C GLY A 34 -1.10 11.28 3.87
N ASP A 35 -2.19 10.99 4.59
CA ASP A 35 -2.39 9.73 5.31
C ASP A 35 -3.05 8.63 4.46
N GLN A 36 -3.30 8.89 3.18
CA GLN A 36 -3.83 7.90 2.27
C GLN A 36 -2.71 6.99 1.80
N MET A 37 -2.91 5.67 1.94
CA MET A 37 -2.09 4.68 1.26
C MET A 37 -2.44 4.70 -0.23
N VAL A 38 -1.47 5.07 -1.06
CA VAL A 38 -1.65 5.29 -2.50
C VAL A 38 -1.06 4.17 -3.35
N PHE A 39 -0.11 3.40 -2.81
CA PHE A 39 0.37 2.17 -3.44
C PHE A 39 0.59 1.09 -2.38
N MET A 40 0.25 -0.15 -2.73
CA MET A 40 0.36 -1.28 -1.80
C MET A 40 0.71 -2.55 -2.58
N VAL A 41 1.63 -3.34 -2.05
CA VAL A 41 1.90 -4.71 -2.49
C VAL A 41 1.74 -5.66 -1.30
N LEU A 42 0.86 -6.64 -1.42
CA LEU A 42 0.60 -7.66 -0.41
C LEU A 42 0.62 -9.03 -1.05
N SER A 43 1.48 -9.91 -0.55
CA SER A 43 1.47 -11.33 -0.90
C SER A 43 0.78 -12.11 0.20
N ALA A 44 -0.37 -12.69 -0.12
CA ALA A 44 -1.21 -13.41 0.83
C ALA A 44 -1.92 -14.59 0.18
N GLY A 45 -2.39 -15.54 1.00
CA GLY A 45 -3.14 -16.71 0.56
C GLY A 45 -2.48 -18.01 1.03
N GLY A 46 -2.76 -19.10 0.31
CA GLY A 46 -2.30 -20.45 0.67
C GLY A 46 -3.14 -21.09 1.77
N MET A 47 -2.59 -22.11 2.42
CA MET A 47 -3.17 -22.77 3.59
C MET A 47 -2.30 -22.45 4.82
N ALA A 48 -2.55 -21.30 5.45
CA ALA A 48 -1.84 -20.86 6.64
C ALA A 48 -2.75 -20.87 7.88
N PRO A 49 -2.19 -20.99 9.11
CA PRO A 49 -2.95 -20.79 10.34
C PRO A 49 -3.59 -19.40 10.44
N SER A 50 -4.68 -19.27 11.20
CA SER A 50 -5.41 -18.00 11.41
C SER A 50 -4.52 -16.88 11.96
N VAL A 51 -3.56 -17.21 12.83
CA VAL A 51 -2.58 -16.24 13.37
C VAL A 51 -1.69 -15.64 12.27
N VAL A 52 -1.31 -16.43 11.26
CA VAL A 52 -0.53 -15.94 10.11
C VAL A 52 -1.39 -14.97 9.29
N TYR A 53 -2.66 -15.29 9.07
CA TYR A 53 -3.59 -14.38 8.40
C TYR A 53 -3.82 -13.07 9.15
N ALA A 54 -3.87 -13.10 10.48
CA ALA A 54 -4.01 -11.90 11.31
C ALA A 54 -2.81 -10.94 11.17
N MET A 55 -1.60 -11.47 11.02
CA MET A 55 -0.36 -10.70 10.88
C MET A 55 -0.03 -10.32 9.42
N GLN A 56 -0.86 -10.71 8.45
CA GLN A 56 -0.63 -10.36 7.05
C GLN A 56 -0.59 -8.84 6.87
N SER A 57 0.57 -8.37 6.43
CA SER A 57 0.87 -6.96 6.24
C SER A 57 1.51 -6.76 4.87
N PRO A 58 1.32 -5.62 4.19
CA PRO A 58 1.92 -5.34 2.89
C PRO A 58 3.45 -5.43 2.93
N SER A 59 4.09 -6.00 1.90
CA SER A 59 5.55 -5.95 1.76
C SER A 59 6.05 -4.55 1.39
N LEU A 60 5.19 -3.76 0.75
CA LEU A 60 5.42 -2.37 0.37
C LEU A 60 4.14 -1.57 0.58
N ALA A 61 4.24 -0.42 1.22
CA ALA A 61 3.18 0.58 1.27
C ALA A 61 3.75 1.99 1.05
N ILE A 62 3.08 2.77 0.21
CA ILE A 62 3.45 4.16 -0.10
C ILE A 62 2.27 5.05 0.25
N TYR A 63 2.54 6.15 0.95
CA TYR A 63 1.56 7.15 1.34
C TYR A 63 1.68 8.43 0.52
N GLY A 64 0.58 9.17 0.41
CA GLY A 64 0.54 10.44 -0.33
C GLY A 64 1.53 11.50 0.19
N ASP A 65 1.90 11.44 1.49
CA ASP A 65 2.89 12.32 2.12
C ASP A 65 4.36 11.93 1.83
N GLY A 66 4.60 10.91 1.02
CA GLY A 66 5.96 10.46 0.69
C GLY A 66 6.56 9.43 1.64
N ARG A 67 5.81 8.93 2.64
CA ARG A 67 6.28 7.76 3.42
C ARG A 67 6.28 6.51 2.54
N VAL A 68 7.41 5.81 2.53
CA VAL A 68 7.55 4.49 1.92
C VAL A 68 7.93 3.50 3.03
N LEU A 69 7.02 2.56 3.30
CA LEU A 69 7.23 1.48 4.26
C LEU A 69 7.57 0.19 3.50
N THR A 70 8.74 -0.37 3.77
CA THR A 70 9.19 -1.66 3.19
C THR A 70 9.42 -2.66 4.32
N THR A 71 8.91 -3.88 4.16
CA THR A 71 9.15 -4.93 5.16
C THR A 71 10.62 -5.32 5.21
N VAL A 72 11.16 -5.45 6.42
CA VAL A 72 12.47 -6.05 6.67
C VAL A 72 12.31 -7.57 6.70
N PRO A 73 13.15 -8.34 5.99
CA PRO A 73 13.14 -9.79 6.06
C PRO A 73 13.23 -10.29 7.52
N GLY A 74 12.27 -11.11 7.92
CA GLY A 74 12.19 -11.73 9.25
C GLY A 74 12.51 -13.23 9.21
N PRO A 75 12.55 -13.88 10.39
CA PRO A 75 12.74 -15.34 10.46
C PRO A 75 11.55 -16.06 9.80
N ALA A 76 11.83 -16.87 8.79
CA ALA A 76 10.81 -17.48 7.92
C ALA A 76 9.85 -18.48 8.60
N LEU A 77 10.19 -18.96 9.80
CA LEU A 77 9.49 -20.09 10.44
C LEU A 77 8.62 -19.70 11.64
N GLN A 78 8.65 -18.44 12.08
CA GLN A 78 7.94 -18.01 13.28
C GLN A 78 6.97 -16.87 12.98
N PRO A 79 5.69 -16.98 13.36
CA PRO A 79 4.73 -15.91 13.17
C PRO A 79 5.01 -14.80 14.19
N VAL A 80 5.63 -13.73 13.71
CA VAL A 80 5.80 -12.45 14.39
C VAL A 80 5.26 -11.33 13.48
N PRO A 81 4.88 -10.17 14.04
CA PRO A 81 4.46 -9.03 13.23
C PRO A 81 5.56 -8.60 12.24
N ALA A 82 5.15 -8.05 11.10
CA ALA A 82 6.09 -7.52 10.12
C ALA A 82 6.92 -6.37 10.71
N ARG A 83 8.24 -6.40 10.47
CA ARG A 83 9.14 -5.26 10.75
C ARG A 83 9.20 -4.38 9.51
N TYR A 84 9.24 -3.06 9.68
CA TYR A 84 9.32 -2.11 8.57
C TYR A 84 10.51 -1.16 8.72
N GLU A 85 11.06 -0.79 7.58
CA GLU A 85 11.85 0.42 7.40
C GLU A 85 10.97 1.50 6.80
N LEU A 86 11.13 2.73 7.30
CA LEU A 86 10.56 3.93 6.73
C LEU A 86 11.63 4.69 5.96
N ALA A 87 11.33 5.00 4.70
CA ALA A 87 12.01 6.04 3.93
C ALA A 87 11.04 7.18 3.62
N ARG A 88 11.56 8.38 3.39
CA ARG A 88 10.78 9.51 2.89
C ARG A 88 11.29 9.95 1.52
N ILE A 89 10.35 10.21 0.63
CA ILE A 89 10.58 10.79 -0.70
C ILE A 89 9.67 12.00 -0.89
N GLU A 90 9.94 12.80 -1.92
CA GLU A 90 9.09 13.95 -2.24
C GLU A 90 7.66 13.52 -2.59
N PRO A 91 6.61 14.12 -1.99
CA PRO A 91 5.21 13.82 -2.31
C PRO A 91 4.88 13.94 -3.80
N ASP A 92 5.57 14.83 -4.51
CA ASP A 92 5.40 14.99 -5.94
C ASP A 92 5.94 13.82 -6.77
N THR A 93 6.98 13.14 -6.29
CA THR A 93 7.47 11.89 -6.88
C THR A 93 6.42 10.80 -6.74
N VAL A 94 5.77 10.70 -5.57
CA VAL A 94 4.65 9.78 -5.35
C VAL A 94 3.51 10.10 -6.30
N ARG A 95 3.08 11.36 -6.36
CA ARG A 95 1.97 11.79 -7.24
C ARG A 95 2.22 11.46 -8.72
N GLN A 96 3.44 11.70 -9.21
CA GLN A 96 3.82 11.36 -10.58
C GLN A 96 3.79 9.84 -10.82
N PHE A 97 4.33 9.06 -9.89
CA PHE A 97 4.32 7.60 -9.96
C PHE A 97 2.88 7.05 -10.00
N ILE A 98 1.97 7.55 -9.15
CA ILE A 98 0.58 7.12 -9.11
C ILE A 98 -0.17 7.49 -10.39
N ALA A 99 0.05 8.71 -10.91
CA ALA A 99 -0.54 9.13 -12.18
C ALA A 99 -0.07 8.23 -13.35
N GLU A 100 1.22 7.91 -13.39
CA GLU A 100 1.77 6.98 -14.39
C GLU A 100 1.18 5.58 -14.26
N ALA A 101 1.16 5.02 -13.04
CA ALA A 101 0.61 3.68 -12.76
C ALA A 101 -0.85 3.55 -13.21
N ARG A 102 -1.67 4.58 -12.99
CA ARG A 102 -3.07 4.63 -13.46
C ARG A 102 -3.16 4.77 -14.97
N SER A 103 -2.36 5.65 -15.57
CA SER A 103 -2.36 5.85 -17.03
C SER A 103 -1.95 4.59 -17.81
N GLY A 104 -1.22 3.67 -17.17
CA GLY A 104 -0.88 2.37 -17.75
C GLY A 104 -2.07 1.40 -17.91
N GLY A 105 -3.22 1.66 -17.28
CA GLY A 105 -4.44 0.86 -17.40
C GLY A 105 -4.36 -0.59 -16.90
N LEU A 106 -3.25 -0.94 -16.24
CA LEU A 106 -2.98 -2.33 -15.83
C LEU A 106 -3.94 -2.79 -14.72
N LEU A 107 -4.50 -1.86 -13.94
CA LEU A 107 -5.39 -2.13 -12.81
C LEU A 107 -6.87 -1.87 -13.11
N ASP A 108 -7.25 -1.58 -14.35
CA ASP A 108 -8.62 -1.17 -14.73
C ASP A 108 -9.64 -2.33 -14.77
N GLY A 109 -9.28 -3.51 -14.25
CA GLY A 109 -10.13 -4.71 -14.21
C GLY A 109 -10.27 -5.49 -15.53
N ASN A 110 -9.87 -4.89 -16.66
CA ASN A 110 -9.95 -5.53 -17.98
C ASN A 110 -8.67 -6.30 -18.39
N THR A 111 -7.60 -6.20 -17.60
CA THR A 111 -6.36 -6.92 -17.88
C THR A 111 -6.47 -8.38 -17.45
N ASP A 112 -6.31 -9.29 -18.39
CA ASP A 112 -6.20 -10.73 -18.11
C ASP A 112 -4.75 -11.11 -17.78
N PHE A 113 -4.51 -11.48 -16.52
CA PHE A 113 -3.21 -11.99 -16.05
C PHE A 113 -3.08 -13.51 -16.20
N GLY A 114 -4.13 -14.19 -16.63
CA GLY A 114 -4.20 -15.65 -16.69
C GLY A 114 -4.12 -16.32 -15.31
N ALA A 115 -4.31 -17.63 -15.33
CA ALA A 115 -4.13 -18.49 -14.17
C ALA A 115 -3.13 -19.59 -14.54
N PRO A 116 -1.92 -19.60 -13.96
CA PRO A 116 -0.98 -20.69 -14.19
C PRO A 116 -1.51 -21.99 -13.57
N ARG A 117 -0.78 -23.09 -13.79
CA ARG A 117 -1.04 -24.36 -13.08
C ARG A 117 -1.00 -24.15 -11.56
N MET A 118 -1.69 -25.01 -10.82
CA MET A 118 -1.72 -24.94 -9.37
C MET A 118 -0.31 -25.05 -8.76
N THR A 119 0.00 -24.17 -7.83
CA THR A 119 1.26 -24.05 -7.07
C THR A 119 0.96 -23.81 -5.59
N ASP A 120 1.99 -23.81 -4.75
CA ASP A 120 1.95 -23.36 -3.37
C ASP A 120 2.23 -21.84 -3.21
N LEU A 121 2.45 -21.12 -4.31
CA LEU A 121 2.75 -19.69 -4.28
C LEU A 121 1.55 -18.84 -3.83
N PRO A 122 1.81 -17.67 -3.23
CA PRO A 122 0.76 -16.76 -2.79
C PRO A 122 0.07 -16.04 -3.97
N THR A 123 -1.02 -15.35 -3.65
CA THR A 123 -1.60 -14.33 -4.52
C THR A 123 -0.98 -12.97 -4.18
N THR A 124 -0.43 -12.30 -5.19
CA THR A 124 0.02 -10.91 -5.06
C THR A 124 -1.15 -9.98 -5.31
N THR A 125 -1.44 -9.10 -4.36
CA THR A 125 -2.40 -8.01 -4.48
C THR A 125 -1.63 -6.71 -4.66
N VAL A 126 -1.96 -5.95 -5.70
CA VAL A 126 -1.45 -4.59 -5.90
C VAL A 126 -2.64 -3.63 -5.87
N LEU A 127 -2.56 -2.58 -5.05
CA LEU A 127 -3.48 -1.46 -5.08
C LEU A 127 -2.76 -0.18 -5.54
N VAL A 128 -3.50 0.62 -6.30
CA VAL A 128 -3.17 2.01 -6.64
C VAL A 128 -4.37 2.90 -6.29
N HIS A 129 -4.15 3.93 -5.49
CA HIS A 129 -5.18 4.86 -5.05
C HIS A 129 -4.72 6.30 -5.29
N GLY A 130 -5.39 6.99 -6.22
CA GLY A 130 -5.15 8.41 -6.53
C GLY A 130 -6.31 9.27 -6.00
N ASP A 131 -6.76 10.24 -6.80
CA ASP A 131 -7.84 11.16 -6.43
C ASP A 131 -9.26 10.55 -6.55
N GLY A 132 -9.39 9.37 -7.15
CA GLY A 132 -10.65 8.64 -7.29
C GLY A 132 -10.56 7.24 -6.68
N GLU A 133 -11.54 6.39 -6.96
CA GLU A 133 -11.63 5.05 -6.35
C GLU A 133 -10.32 4.24 -6.47
N PRO A 134 -9.96 3.48 -5.42
CA PRO A 134 -8.80 2.61 -5.47
C PRO A 134 -8.98 1.52 -6.55
N ALA A 135 -7.96 1.36 -7.38
CA ALA A 135 -7.88 0.26 -8.35
C ALA A 135 -7.02 -0.86 -7.75
N GLN A 136 -7.43 -2.11 -7.93
CA GLN A 136 -6.69 -3.26 -7.41
C GLN A 136 -6.69 -4.45 -8.37
N VAL A 137 -5.58 -5.18 -8.38
CA VAL A 137 -5.45 -6.47 -9.07
C VAL A 137 -4.96 -7.53 -8.10
N ARG A 138 -5.38 -8.78 -8.33
CA ARG A 138 -4.96 -9.95 -7.56
C ARG A 138 -4.46 -10.99 -8.53
N VAL A 139 -3.16 -11.26 -8.51
CA VAL A 139 -2.50 -12.15 -9.45
C VAL A 139 -1.88 -13.33 -8.71
N TYR A 140 -2.39 -14.51 -9.00
CA TYR A 140 -1.91 -15.76 -8.41
C TYR A 140 -0.55 -16.15 -8.98
N ALA A 141 0.34 -16.62 -8.09
CA ALA A 141 1.64 -17.17 -8.42
C ALA A 141 2.47 -16.26 -9.34
N LEU A 142 2.63 -14.97 -8.99
CA LEU A 142 3.31 -13.94 -9.79
C LEU A 142 4.84 -14.16 -9.88
N ASP A 143 5.24 -15.24 -10.54
CA ASP A 143 6.64 -15.64 -10.73
C ASP A 143 6.81 -16.26 -12.14
N ARG A 144 7.88 -15.88 -12.85
CA ARG A 144 8.16 -16.30 -14.22
C ARG A 144 8.30 -17.82 -14.36
N GLN A 145 8.81 -18.49 -13.34
CA GLN A 145 9.04 -19.94 -13.36
C GLN A 145 7.73 -20.74 -13.48
N PHE A 146 6.59 -20.13 -13.13
CA PHE A 146 5.28 -20.78 -13.09
C PHE A 146 4.35 -20.35 -14.23
N GLU A 147 4.84 -19.65 -15.25
CA GLU A 147 4.01 -19.09 -16.34
C GLU A 147 3.82 -20.02 -17.54
N ALA A 148 4.21 -21.29 -17.40
CA ALA A 148 3.96 -22.30 -18.40
C ALA A 148 2.45 -22.45 -18.66
N GLY A 149 2.04 -22.33 -19.92
CA GLY A 149 0.63 -22.42 -20.35
C GLY A 149 -0.09 -21.07 -20.44
N LEU A 150 0.52 -19.96 -20.04
CA LEU A 150 -0.05 -18.63 -20.27
C LEU A 150 0.09 -18.20 -21.75
N THR A 151 -0.78 -17.31 -22.20
CA THR A 151 -0.63 -16.66 -23.52
C THR A 151 0.50 -15.61 -23.48
N PRO A 152 1.05 -15.20 -24.64
CA PRO A 152 2.02 -14.10 -24.68
C PRO A 152 1.48 -12.82 -24.00
N ALA A 153 0.24 -12.43 -24.28
CA ALA A 153 -0.37 -11.23 -23.68
C ALA A 153 -0.49 -11.31 -22.15
N GLN A 154 -0.80 -12.49 -21.60
CA GLN A 154 -0.86 -12.70 -20.14
C GLN A 154 0.53 -12.59 -19.51
N ARG A 155 1.57 -13.14 -20.15
CA ARG A 155 2.97 -12.98 -19.69
C ARG A 155 3.39 -11.51 -19.72
N ASP A 156 3.09 -10.80 -20.80
CA ASP A 156 3.39 -9.37 -20.94
C ASP A 156 2.70 -8.54 -19.83
N ALA A 157 1.42 -8.83 -19.54
CA ALA A 157 0.70 -8.18 -18.45
C ALA A 157 1.35 -8.42 -17.08
N ARG A 158 1.80 -9.66 -16.83
CA ARG A 158 2.49 -10.04 -15.59
C ARG A 158 3.88 -9.41 -15.47
N ASP A 159 4.63 -9.32 -16.56
CA ASP A 159 5.90 -8.60 -16.61
C ASP A 159 5.69 -7.11 -16.34
N ARG A 160 4.68 -6.48 -16.94
CA ARG A 160 4.33 -5.08 -16.64
C ARG A 160 3.97 -4.87 -15.16
N LEU A 161 3.26 -5.82 -14.53
CA LEU A 161 2.95 -5.73 -13.10
C LEU A 161 4.20 -5.86 -12.24
N ARG A 162 5.09 -6.81 -12.56
CA ARG A 162 6.38 -6.94 -11.88
C ARG A 162 7.21 -5.66 -12.01
N SER A 163 7.32 -5.09 -13.22
CA SER A 163 8.05 -3.85 -13.43
C SER A 163 7.44 -2.66 -12.68
N LEU A 164 6.10 -2.61 -12.53
CA LEU A 164 5.45 -1.60 -11.69
C LEU A 164 5.83 -1.76 -10.21
N ILE A 165 5.83 -3.00 -9.69
CA ILE A 165 6.25 -3.31 -8.31
C ILE A 165 7.73 -2.97 -8.09
N GLU A 166 8.60 -3.34 -9.04
CA GLU A 166 10.03 -3.03 -9.00
C GLU A 166 10.27 -1.53 -8.99
N LYS A 167 9.59 -0.79 -9.88
CA LYS A 167 9.65 0.67 -9.94
C LYS A 167 9.21 1.30 -8.61
N ALA A 168 8.10 0.85 -8.04
CA ALA A 168 7.62 1.32 -6.74
C ALA A 168 8.64 1.07 -5.62
N SER A 169 9.21 -0.13 -5.58
CA SER A 169 10.21 -0.54 -4.58
C SER A 169 11.52 0.26 -4.71
N GLY A 170 11.84 0.73 -5.92
CA GLY A 170 13.02 1.54 -6.22
C GLY A 170 12.85 3.04 -5.96
N LEU A 171 11.63 3.54 -5.71
CA LEU A 171 11.39 4.97 -5.47
C LEU A 171 12.25 5.59 -4.35
N PRO A 172 12.44 4.94 -3.18
CA PRO A 172 13.28 5.48 -2.11
C PRO A 172 14.78 5.19 -2.32
N ALA A 173 15.24 4.90 -3.54
CA ALA A 173 16.67 4.70 -3.81
C ALA A 173 17.48 5.94 -3.40
N GLY A 174 18.49 5.76 -2.55
CA GLY A 174 19.31 6.83 -2.00
C GLY A 174 18.70 7.60 -0.82
N ALA A 175 17.44 7.32 -0.44
CA ALA A 175 16.85 7.90 0.76
C ALA A 175 17.37 7.20 2.02
N VAL A 176 17.48 7.96 3.12
CA VAL A 176 17.79 7.40 4.44
C VAL A 176 16.65 6.50 4.89
N ARG A 177 17.02 5.31 5.40
CA ARG A 177 16.08 4.34 5.95
C ARG A 177 16.22 4.28 7.46
N GLN A 178 15.09 4.28 8.15
CA GLN A 178 15.05 4.18 9.60
C GLN A 178 14.04 3.12 10.05
N PRO A 179 14.26 2.44 11.18
CA PRO A 179 13.26 1.54 11.74
C PRO A 179 11.92 2.26 11.93
N TYR A 180 10.84 1.60 11.54
CA TYR A 180 9.48 2.12 11.71
C TYR A 180 8.87 1.63 13.02
N SER A 181 8.29 2.56 13.77
CA SER A 181 7.48 2.29 14.96
C SER A 181 6.07 2.80 14.69
N PRO A 182 5.06 1.93 14.58
CA PRO A 182 3.68 2.33 14.34
C PRO A 182 3.10 3.03 15.57
N ASP A 183 2.39 4.13 15.32
CA ASP A 183 1.54 4.81 16.30
C ASP A 183 0.11 4.26 16.35
N ARG A 184 -0.19 3.28 15.48
CA ARG A 184 -1.45 2.55 15.40
C ARG A 184 -1.19 1.10 15.00
N VAL A 185 -1.79 0.16 15.71
CA VAL A 185 -1.76 -1.26 15.34
C VAL A 185 -3.15 -1.87 15.44
N ALA A 186 -3.47 -2.81 14.56
CA ALA A 186 -4.59 -3.70 14.78
C ALA A 186 -4.15 -4.89 15.62
N VAL A 187 -5.06 -5.37 16.45
CA VAL A 187 -4.90 -6.58 17.23
C VAL A 187 -6.07 -7.49 16.89
N TYR A 188 -5.76 -8.71 16.47
CA TYR A 188 -6.74 -9.72 16.13
C TYR A 188 -6.64 -10.87 17.12
N GLU A 189 -7.80 -11.36 17.55
CA GLU A 189 -7.88 -12.65 18.21
C GLU A 189 -8.29 -13.70 17.17
N PRO A 190 -7.36 -14.55 16.70
CA PRO A 190 -7.68 -15.56 15.72
C PRO A 190 -8.59 -16.66 16.29
N LEU A 191 -9.23 -17.41 15.39
CA LEU A 191 -9.87 -18.66 15.80
C LEU A 191 -8.83 -19.61 16.43
N PRO A 192 -9.20 -20.34 17.50
CA PRO A 192 -8.29 -21.27 18.17
C PRO A 192 -7.74 -22.34 17.22
N GLY A 193 -6.43 -22.53 17.24
CA GLY A 193 -5.74 -23.62 16.54
C GLY A 193 -5.78 -24.95 17.31
N ARG A 194 -5.49 -26.06 16.61
CA ARG A 194 -5.40 -27.40 17.24
C ARG A 194 -4.19 -27.58 18.18
N HIS A 195 -3.17 -26.74 18.03
CA HIS A 195 -1.91 -26.79 18.78
C HIS A 195 -1.43 -25.36 19.02
N GLU A 196 -1.95 -24.73 20.06
CA GLU A 196 -1.45 -23.44 20.53
C GLU A 196 -0.52 -23.69 21.71
N ASP A 197 0.74 -23.25 21.57
CA ASP A 197 1.66 -23.27 22.69
C ASP A 197 1.12 -22.33 23.79
N PRO A 198 1.23 -22.72 25.07
CA PRO A 198 0.79 -21.86 26.16
C PRO A 198 1.57 -20.54 26.15
N GLY A 199 0.86 -19.43 26.25
CA GLY A 199 1.46 -18.11 26.38
C GLY A 199 2.26 -18.04 27.67
N SER A 200 3.49 -17.53 27.59
CA SER A 200 4.38 -17.33 28.76
C SER A 200 4.71 -15.85 28.99
N VAL A 201 4.33 -14.98 28.06
CA VAL A 201 4.59 -13.54 28.09
C VAL A 201 3.35 -12.79 28.55
N VAL A 202 3.47 -11.95 29.56
CA VAL A 202 2.35 -11.10 30.05
C VAL A 202 1.96 -10.09 28.97
N TRP A 203 0.65 -9.95 28.72
CA TRP A 203 0.14 -8.94 27.81
C TRP A 203 0.52 -7.52 28.28
N PRO A 204 1.23 -6.71 27.47
CA PRO A 204 1.75 -5.40 27.89
C PRO A 204 0.82 -4.24 27.52
N GLY A 205 -0.34 -4.52 26.92
CA GLY A 205 -1.32 -3.52 26.49
C GLY A 205 -2.47 -3.33 27.50
N PRO A 206 -3.45 -2.47 27.16
CA PRO A 206 -4.68 -2.36 27.93
C PRO A 206 -5.45 -3.70 27.96
N PRO A 207 -6.33 -3.93 28.94
CA PRO A 207 -7.18 -5.12 28.98
C PRO A 207 -7.89 -5.35 27.64
N PRO A 208 -7.80 -6.57 27.04
CA PRO A 208 -8.43 -6.84 25.75
C PRO A 208 -9.92 -6.48 25.64
N PRO A 209 -10.77 -6.68 26.67
CA PRO A 209 -12.17 -6.26 26.62
C PRO A 209 -12.39 -4.75 26.41
N ASP A 210 -11.40 -3.91 26.71
CA ASP A 210 -11.54 -2.45 26.60
C ASP A 210 -11.47 -1.96 25.14
N PHE A 211 -10.90 -2.76 24.23
CA PHE A 211 -10.66 -2.34 22.85
C PHE A 211 -11.00 -3.38 21.77
N LEU A 212 -11.12 -4.67 22.12
CA LEU A 212 -11.54 -5.70 21.19
C LEU A 212 -13.06 -5.73 21.04
N ALA A 213 -13.53 -5.77 19.79
CA ALA A 213 -14.92 -6.00 19.43
C ALA A 213 -15.06 -7.31 18.64
N PRO A 214 -16.24 -7.97 18.66
CA PRO A 214 -16.50 -9.14 17.82
C PRO A 214 -16.21 -8.85 16.34
N SER A 215 -15.51 -9.76 15.67
CA SER A 215 -15.12 -9.59 14.27
C SER A 215 -16.19 -10.14 13.31
N ALA A 216 -16.52 -9.38 12.27
CA ALA A 216 -17.36 -9.87 11.17
C ALA A 216 -16.60 -10.84 10.24
N ASN A 217 -15.26 -10.83 10.29
CA ASN A 217 -14.42 -11.74 9.54
C ASN A 217 -14.37 -13.10 10.25
N ARG A 218 -14.84 -14.15 9.56
CA ARG A 218 -14.92 -15.53 10.06
C ARG A 218 -13.58 -16.18 10.44
N ARG A 219 -12.44 -15.52 10.20
CA ARG A 219 -11.11 -16.00 10.61
C ARG A 219 -10.70 -15.53 12.01
N PHE A 220 -11.42 -14.56 12.58
CA PHE A 220 -11.07 -13.92 13.84
C PHE A 220 -12.30 -13.91 14.77
N LEU A 221 -12.08 -14.16 16.05
CA LEU A 221 -13.10 -14.03 17.10
C LEU A 221 -13.40 -12.55 17.34
N SER A 222 -12.35 -11.76 17.48
CA SER A 222 -12.43 -10.34 17.77
C SER A 222 -11.30 -9.57 17.09
N CYS A 223 -11.50 -8.27 16.93
CA CYS A 223 -10.50 -7.35 16.43
C CYS A 223 -10.65 -6.00 17.15
N GLY A 224 -9.54 -5.34 17.37
CA GLY A 224 -9.52 -3.99 17.90
C GLY A 224 -8.27 -3.26 17.48
N GLU A 225 -8.21 -1.99 17.84
CA GLU A 225 -7.11 -1.12 17.45
C GLU A 225 -6.52 -0.45 18.68
N LEU A 226 -5.19 -0.37 18.70
CA LEU A 226 -4.44 0.39 19.69
C LEU A 226 -3.78 1.57 19.00
N THR A 227 -3.66 2.68 19.72
CA THR A 227 -3.01 3.91 19.23
C THR A 227 -1.98 4.44 20.24
N GLY A 228 -1.13 5.34 19.80
CA GLY A 228 -0.13 6.04 20.62
C GLY A 228 0.82 5.09 21.33
N THR A 229 1.08 5.35 22.62
CA THR A 229 2.02 4.57 23.43
C THR A 229 1.63 3.10 23.54
N ALA A 230 0.33 2.77 23.61
CA ALA A 230 -0.12 1.39 23.69
C ALA A 230 0.25 0.60 22.41
N ALA A 231 0.07 1.21 21.24
CA ALA A 231 0.46 0.61 19.96
C ALA A 231 1.96 0.31 19.89
N VAL A 232 2.79 1.29 20.27
CA VAL A 232 4.26 1.15 20.27
C VAL A 232 4.71 0.05 21.22
N THR A 233 4.18 0.02 22.45
CA THR A 233 4.53 -0.95 23.49
C THR A 233 4.15 -2.38 23.06
N VAL A 234 2.91 -2.56 22.62
CA VAL A 234 2.40 -3.88 22.20
C VAL A 234 3.12 -4.39 20.96
N TYR A 235 3.36 -3.53 19.96
CA TYR A 235 4.11 -3.91 18.76
C TYR A 235 5.53 -4.38 19.12
N ARG A 236 6.26 -3.62 19.94
CA ARG A 236 7.64 -3.98 20.33
C ARG A 236 7.68 -5.34 21.03
N ALA A 237 6.78 -5.59 21.97
CA ALA A 237 6.70 -6.87 22.66
C ALA A 237 6.33 -8.01 21.71
N ALA A 238 5.40 -7.77 20.78
CA ALA A 238 4.95 -8.80 19.84
C ALA A 238 6.05 -9.22 18.85
N LEU A 239 7.00 -8.34 18.53
CA LEU A 239 8.18 -8.67 17.73
C LEU A 239 9.12 -9.69 18.39
N GLU A 240 8.97 -9.91 19.69
CA GLU A 240 9.77 -10.81 20.52
C GLU A 240 8.95 -12.01 21.05
N ASN A 241 7.66 -12.07 20.70
CA ASN A 241 6.72 -13.10 21.16
C ASN A 241 6.17 -13.92 19.98
N PRO A 242 6.94 -14.87 19.43
CA PRO A 242 6.50 -15.70 18.31
C PRO A 242 5.28 -16.53 18.69
N GLY A 243 4.33 -16.68 17.76
CA GLY A 243 3.05 -17.37 18.03
C GLY A 243 1.98 -16.47 18.63
N ALA A 244 2.34 -15.28 19.12
CA ALA A 244 1.42 -14.30 19.69
C ALA A 244 0.61 -14.82 20.89
N GLY A 245 1.16 -15.78 21.63
CA GLY A 245 0.58 -16.32 22.85
C GLY A 245 0.88 -15.41 24.04
N TRP A 246 -0.15 -14.92 24.72
CA TRP A 246 -0.04 -14.00 25.84
C TRP A 246 -0.75 -14.54 27.09
N LEU A 247 -0.21 -14.21 28.26
CA LEU A 247 -0.90 -14.33 29.53
C LEU A 247 -1.72 -13.06 29.76
N VAL A 248 -3.05 -13.22 29.78
CA VAL A 248 -4.03 -12.18 30.08
C VAL A 248 -4.79 -12.64 31.33
N GLU A 249 -4.60 -11.95 32.46
CA GLU A 249 -5.23 -12.31 33.74
C GLU A 249 -5.02 -13.79 34.14
N GLY A 250 -3.84 -14.33 33.86
CA GLY A 250 -3.50 -15.73 34.16
C GLY A 250 -4.04 -16.75 33.14
N THR A 251 -4.74 -16.31 32.09
CA THR A 251 -5.24 -17.18 31.01
C THR A 251 -4.46 -16.95 29.72
N THR A 252 -4.12 -18.04 29.02
CA THR A 252 -3.51 -17.95 27.69
C THR A 252 -4.52 -17.43 26.67
N ARG A 253 -4.12 -16.42 25.89
CA ARG A 253 -4.84 -15.93 24.71
C ARG A 253 -3.88 -15.71 23.56
N VAL A 254 -4.36 -15.92 22.33
CA VAL A 254 -3.61 -15.53 21.13
C VAL A 254 -4.06 -14.14 20.70
N LEU A 255 -3.16 -13.16 20.74
CA LEU A 255 -3.43 -11.78 20.32
C LEU A 255 -2.39 -11.38 19.28
N ALA A 256 -2.77 -11.48 18.02
CA ALA A 256 -1.91 -11.21 16.88
C ALA A 256 -1.88 -9.72 16.57
N VAL A 257 -0.69 -9.12 16.67
CA VAL A 257 -0.48 -7.70 16.41
C VAL A 257 -0.11 -7.49 14.94
N ASN A 258 -0.80 -6.56 14.29
CA ASN A 258 -0.54 -6.19 12.90
C ASN A 258 -0.24 -4.68 12.84
N PRO A 259 0.99 -4.28 12.46
CA PRO A 259 1.41 -2.89 12.41
C PRO A 259 0.89 -2.13 11.19
N LEU A 260 0.42 -2.84 10.17
CA LEU A 260 -0.04 -2.26 8.92
C LEU A 260 -1.12 -3.15 8.27
N PRO A 261 -2.32 -3.24 8.89
CA PRO A 261 -3.38 -4.07 8.36
C PRO A 261 -3.89 -3.47 7.05
N TRP A 262 -3.92 -4.29 5.98
CA TRP A 262 -4.50 -3.85 4.70
C TRP A 262 -6.02 -3.62 4.78
N LYS A 263 -6.71 -4.39 5.62
CA LYS A 263 -8.10 -4.16 6.00
C LYS A 263 -8.16 -3.98 7.50
N GLY A 264 -8.79 -2.90 7.96
CA GLY A 264 -8.98 -2.64 9.37
C GLY A 264 -9.86 -3.71 10.05
N CYS A 265 -10.21 -3.46 11.31
CA CYS A 265 -11.08 -4.33 12.08
C CYS A 265 -12.56 -4.35 11.66
N GLY A 266 -12.93 -3.59 10.62
CA GLY A 266 -14.30 -3.45 10.09
C GLY A 266 -14.44 -3.89 8.64
#